data_AF-A0A350SQL4-F1
#
_entry.id   AF-A0A350SQL4-F1
#
_cell.length_a   1.000
_cell.length_b   1.000
_cell.length_c   1.000
_cell.angle_alpha   90.00
_cell.angle_beta   90.00
_cell.angle_gamma   90.00
#
_symmetry.space_group_name_H-M   'P 1'
#
loop_
_entity.id
_entity.type
_entity.pdbx_description
1 polymer ?
#
loop_
_entity_poly.entity_id
_entity_poly.type
_entity_poly.pdbx_seq_one_letter_code
_entity_poly.pdbx_strand_id
1 'polypeptide(L)'
;MKRVDRHPGKAEIPAGELWLVVDGGIKKWACLSCPGGCGVQISLSLNPERRPRWEVDQDFWQRPTVSPSIHQQRMCRCHFWIRSGLIEWCKT
;
A
#
# COMPACT_ATOMS: atom_id res chain seq x y z
N MET A 1 -8.22 4.76 -5.62
CA MET A 1 -7.82 4.34 -4.25
C MET A 1 -9.03 4.47 -3.33
N LYS A 2 -9.34 3.46 -2.53
CA LYS A 2 -10.47 3.50 -1.58
C LYS A 2 -9.99 4.11 -0.26
N ARG A 3 -10.77 5.02 0.33
CA ARG A 3 -10.52 5.54 1.69
C ARG A 3 -11.43 4.83 2.67
N VAL A 4 -10.87 4.40 3.80
CA VAL A 4 -11.61 3.71 4.87
C VAL A 4 -11.20 4.31 6.21
N ASP A 5 -12.10 4.30 7.19
CA ASP A 5 -11.85 4.81 8.54
C ASP A 5 -11.18 3.77 9.46
N ARG A 6 -11.30 2.49 9.11
CA ARG A 6 -10.78 1.36 9.91
C ARG A 6 -9.84 0.47 9.12
N HIS A 7 -8.83 -0.07 9.81
CA HIS A 7 -7.94 -1.07 9.24
C HIS A 7 -8.74 -2.35 8.88
N PRO A 8 -8.54 -2.93 7.68
CA PRO A 8 -9.32 -4.08 7.19
C PRO A 8 -9.12 -5.36 8.01
N GLY A 9 -8.00 -5.47 8.72
CA GLY A 9 -7.75 -6.60 9.62
C GLY A 9 -7.57 -7.88 8.81
N LYS A 10 -8.55 -8.79 8.93
CA LYS A 10 -8.63 -10.05 8.16
C LYS A 10 -9.48 -9.93 6.89
N ALA A 11 -10.14 -8.80 6.66
CA ALA A 11 -10.92 -8.59 5.44
C ALA A 11 -10.00 -8.61 4.23
N GLU A 12 -10.40 -9.37 3.20
CA GLU A 12 -9.62 -9.47 1.97
C GLU A 12 -9.75 -8.18 1.16
N ILE A 13 -8.61 -7.66 0.70
CA ILE A 13 -8.57 -6.51 -0.20
C ILE A 13 -8.51 -7.05 -1.63
N PRO A 14 -9.42 -6.67 -2.52
CA PRO A 14 -9.38 -7.12 -3.91
C PRO A 14 -8.03 -6.83 -4.57
N ALA A 15 -7.57 -7.75 -5.42
CA ALA A 15 -6.33 -7.55 -6.18
C ALA A 15 -6.43 -6.27 -7.04
N GLY A 16 -5.37 -5.47 -7.04
CA GLY A 16 -5.35 -4.18 -7.74
C GLY A 16 -5.97 -3.01 -6.96
N GLU A 17 -6.56 -3.25 -5.79
CA GLU A 17 -7.01 -2.19 -4.91
C GLU A 17 -5.95 -1.80 -3.87
N LEU A 18 -5.93 -0.50 -3.57
CA LEU A 18 -5.22 0.06 -2.43
C LEU A 18 -6.24 0.80 -1.55
N TRP A 19 -6.28 0.42 -0.28
CA TRP A 19 -7.14 1.01 0.74
C TRP A 19 -6.29 1.89 1.65
N LEU A 20 -6.62 3.18 1.68
CA LEU A 20 -5.99 4.15 2.57
C LEU A 20 -6.83 4.29 3.83
N VAL A 21 -6.25 3.88 4.96
CA VAL A 21 -6.88 4.02 6.27
C VAL A 21 -6.63 5.42 6.79
N VAL A 22 -7.69 6.22 6.90
CA VAL A 22 -7.65 7.60 7.38
C VAL A 22 -8.60 7.74 8.56
N ASP A 23 -8.07 8.17 9.70
CA ASP A 23 -8.86 8.38 10.92
C ASP A 23 -8.52 9.74 11.52
N GLY A 24 -9.53 10.56 11.81
CA GLY A 24 -9.35 11.94 12.26
C GLY A 24 -8.56 12.82 11.29
N GLY A 25 -8.62 12.55 9.99
CA GLY A 25 -7.82 13.23 8.96
C GLY A 25 -6.36 12.76 8.85
N ILE A 26 -5.93 11.84 9.70
CA ILE A 26 -4.57 11.31 9.73
C ILE A 26 -4.51 10.03 8.90
N LYS A 27 -3.60 9.98 7.92
CA LYS A 27 -3.29 8.76 7.16
C LYS A 27 -2.52 7.79 8.07
N LYS A 28 -3.12 6.63 8.38
CA LYS A 28 -2.53 5.64 9.30
C LYS A 28 -1.84 4.49 8.56
N TRP A 29 -2.54 3.93 7.55
CA TRP A 29 -2.08 2.74 6.83
C TRP A 29 -2.44 2.81 5.36
N ALA A 30 -1.62 2.16 4.53
CA ALA A 30 -1.99 1.77 3.18
C ALA A 30 -2.01 0.25 3.10
N CYS A 31 -3.17 -0.32 2.78
CA CYS A 31 -3.39 -1.75 2.74
C CYS A 31 -3.71 -2.18 1.31
N LEU A 32 -3.10 -3.28 0.86
CA LEU A 32 -3.28 -3.86 -0.46
C LEU A 32 -2.98 -5.36 -0.43
N SER A 33 -3.41 -6.10 -1.44
CA SER A 33 -2.99 -7.50 -1.63
C SER A 33 -1.67 -7.58 -2.41
N CYS A 34 -0.78 -8.55 -2.08
CA CYS A 34 0.51 -8.73 -2.78
C CYS A 34 0.23 -8.89 -4.28
N PRO A 35 0.71 -7.98 -5.14
CA PRO A 35 0.50 -8.10 -6.59
C PRO A 35 1.29 -9.26 -7.21
N GLY A 36 2.22 -9.86 -6.46
CA GLY A 36 2.95 -11.06 -6.86
C GLY A 36 2.16 -12.36 -6.75
N GLY A 37 0.88 -12.31 -6.39
CA GLY A 37 -0.02 -13.48 -6.46
C GLY A 37 0.02 -14.44 -5.28
N CYS A 38 0.74 -14.13 -4.19
CA CYS A 38 0.76 -15.02 -3.01
C CYS A 38 -0.48 -14.89 -2.11
N GLY A 39 -1.43 -14.00 -2.43
CA GLY A 39 -2.66 -13.79 -1.66
C GLY A 39 -2.48 -13.10 -0.29
N VAL A 40 -1.27 -12.69 0.08
CA VAL A 40 -1.04 -12.02 1.37
C VAL A 40 -1.36 -10.53 1.30
N GLN A 41 -2.11 -10.04 2.28
CA GLN A 41 -2.30 -8.61 2.51
C GLN A 41 -1.01 -7.96 3.01
N ILE A 42 -0.63 -6.85 2.38
CA ILE A 42 0.44 -5.95 2.78
C ILE A 42 -0.20 -4.74 3.48
N SER A 43 0.24 -4.45 4.70
CA SER A 43 -0.14 -3.23 5.44
C SER A 43 1.10 -2.37 5.66
N LEU A 44 1.11 -1.19 5.04
CA LEU A 44 2.20 -0.22 5.11
C LEU A 44 1.87 0.84 6.15
N SER A 45 2.74 1.04 7.13
CA SER A 45 2.59 2.10 8.13
C SER A 45 2.90 3.46 7.52
N LEU A 46 1.96 4.40 7.63
CA LEU A 46 2.13 5.79 7.20
C LEU A 46 2.53 6.73 8.35
N ASN A 47 2.78 6.15 9.53
CA ASN A 47 3.23 6.91 10.69
C ASN A 47 4.68 7.42 10.46
N PRO A 48 4.92 8.74 10.50
CA PRO A 48 6.25 9.33 10.26
C PRO A 48 7.30 8.94 11.31
N GLU A 49 6.88 8.54 12.52
CA GLU A 49 7.76 8.16 13.62
C GLU A 49 8.21 6.69 13.56
N ARG A 50 7.52 5.85 12.78
CA ARG A 50 7.86 4.42 12.67
C ARG A 50 8.73 4.15 11.44
N ARG A 51 9.48 3.05 11.49
CA ARG A 51 10.24 2.54 10.35
C ARG A 51 9.90 1.06 10.12
N PRO A 52 9.85 0.61 8.85
CA PRO A 52 9.85 1.41 7.63
C PRO A 52 8.64 2.37 7.53
N ARG A 53 8.88 3.56 6.94
CA ARG A 53 7.86 4.61 6.74
C ARG A 53 7.45 4.64 5.28
N TRP A 54 6.16 4.81 5.02
CA TRP A 54 5.65 5.09 3.69
C TRP A 54 4.81 6.36 3.68
N GLU A 55 4.75 6.97 2.51
CA GLU A 55 3.91 8.09 2.16
C GLU A 55 3.04 7.69 0.97
N VAL A 56 1.83 8.24 0.94
CA VAL A 56 0.86 7.98 -0.13
C VAL A 56 0.34 9.30 -0.64
N ASP A 57 0.65 9.59 -1.89
CA ASP A 57 0.15 10.74 -2.62
C ASP A 57 -0.83 10.31 -3.70
N GLN A 58 -1.52 11.29 -4.25
CA GLN A 58 -2.46 11.08 -5.36
C GLN A 58 -2.12 12.07 -6.45
N ASP A 59 -2.19 11.60 -7.70
CA ASP A 59 -2.14 12.51 -8.84
C ASP A 59 -3.49 13.19 -9.09
N PHE A 60 -3.56 14.03 -10.12
CA PHE A 60 -4.78 14.73 -10.54
C PHE A 60 -5.98 13.78 -10.81
N TRP A 61 -5.70 12.53 -11.20
CA TRP A 61 -6.70 11.50 -11.48
C TRP A 61 -7.02 10.63 -10.26
N GLN A 62 -6.60 11.03 -9.06
CA GLN A 62 -6.76 10.29 -7.81
C GLN A 62 -6.09 8.90 -7.80
N ARG A 63 -5.07 8.71 -8.64
CA ARG A 63 -4.29 7.48 -8.71
C ARG A 63 -3.16 7.53 -7.67
N PRO A 64 -2.98 6.48 -6.87
CA PRO A 64 -2.03 6.50 -5.77
C PRO A 64 -0.58 6.39 -6.25
N THR A 65 0.31 7.11 -5.59
CA THR A 65 1.76 6.90 -5.62
C THR A 65 2.22 6.60 -4.20
N VAL A 66 3.02 5.55 -4.04
CA VAL A 66 3.55 5.11 -2.73
C VAL A 66 5.07 5.20 -2.74
N SER A 67 5.61 5.86 -1.72
CA SER A 67 7.05 6.07 -1.56
C SER A 67 7.47 5.74 -0.12
N PRO A 68 8.60 5.06 0.11
CA PRO A 68 9.50 4.44 -0.88
C PRO A 68 8.90 3.16 -1.50
N SER A 69 9.70 2.43 -2.29
CA SER A 69 9.34 1.10 -2.80
C SER A 69 8.89 0.16 -1.69
N ILE A 70 8.05 -0.81 -2.06
CA ILE A 70 7.55 -1.84 -1.17
C ILE A 70 8.38 -3.10 -1.42
N HIS A 71 9.16 -3.50 -0.42
CA HIS A 71 9.87 -4.77 -0.41
C HIS A 71 9.22 -5.67 0.64
N GLN A 72 8.35 -6.55 0.19
CA GLN A 72 7.75 -7.55 1.06
C GLN A 72 8.77 -8.66 1.27
N GLN A 73 9.32 -8.79 2.48
CA GLN A 73 10.33 -9.82 2.77
C GLN A 73 9.74 -11.21 3.02
N ARG A 74 8.41 -11.31 3.22
CA ARG A 74 7.70 -12.56 3.50
C ARG A 74 7.03 -13.11 2.24
N MET A 75 6.88 -14.43 2.13
CA MET A 75 6.17 -15.11 1.03
C MET A 75 6.74 -14.80 -0.37
N CYS A 76 6.04 -13.96 -1.16
CA CYS A 76 6.33 -13.65 -2.56
C CYS A 76 7.70 -12.97 -2.77
N ARG A 77 8.32 -12.42 -1.70
CA ARG A 77 9.58 -11.67 -1.75
C ARG A 77 9.59 -10.58 -2.83
N CYS A 78 8.41 -10.02 -3.13
CA CYS A 78 8.25 -9.06 -4.19
C CYS A 78 8.85 -7.71 -3.81
N HIS A 79 9.45 -7.06 -4.80
CA HIS A 79 9.95 -5.69 -4.69
C HIS A 79 9.40 -4.87 -5.86
N PHE A 80 8.62 -3.84 -5.53
CA PHE A 80 7.92 -3.04 -6.52
C PHE A 80 7.67 -1.61 -6.01
N TRP A 81 7.38 -0.73 -6.95
CA TRP A 81 6.85 0.61 -6.72
C TRP A 81 5.38 0.67 -7.09
N ILE A 82 4.66 1.60 -6.48
CA ILE A 82 3.33 2.03 -6.94
C ILE A 82 3.44 3.49 -7.36
N ARG A 83 3.20 3.80 -8.63
CA ARG A 83 3.29 5.15 -9.18
C ARG A 83 2.12 5.41 -10.10
N SER A 84 1.39 6.49 -9.84
CA SER A 84 0.22 6.88 -10.64
C SER A 84 -0.77 5.73 -10.85
N GLY A 85 -0.95 4.90 -9.82
CA GLY A 85 -1.85 3.73 -9.83
C GLY A 85 -1.31 2.49 -10.55
N LEU A 86 -0.07 2.49 -11.02
CA LEU A 86 0.58 1.37 -11.69
C LEU A 86 1.62 0.72 -10.79
N ILE A 87 1.80 -0.60 -10.97
CA ILE A 87 2.86 -1.36 -10.30
C ILE A 87 4.08 -1.39 -11.23
N GLU A 88 5.21 -0.87 -10.76
CA GLU A 88 6.50 -0.95 -11.44
C GLU A 88 7.41 -1.90 -10.67
N TRP A 89 7.75 -3.04 -11.26
CA TRP A 89 8.59 -4.04 -10.63
C TRP A 89 10.05 -3.57 -10.58
N CYS A 90 10.69 -3.74 -9.42
CA CYS A 90 12.14 -3.51 -9.31
C CYS A 90 12.87 -4.66 -10.01
N LYS A 91 13.94 -4.34 -10.74
CA LYS A 91 14.88 -5.36 -11.19
C LYS A 91 15.65 -5.84 -9.96
N THR A 92 15.62 -7.14 -9.71
CA THR A 92 16.50 -7.82 -8.75
C THR A 92 17.96 -7.67 -9.11
#